data_AF-A0A3D5P1W4-F1
#
_entry.id   AF-A0A3D5P1W4-F1
#
_cell.length_a   1.000
_cell.length_b   1.000
_cell.length_c   1.000
_cell.angle_alpha   90.00
_cell.angle_beta   90.00
_cell.angle_gamma   90.00
#
_symmetry.space_group_name_H-M   'P 1'
#
loop_
_entity.id
_entity.type
_entity.pdbx_description
1 polymer ?
#
loop_
_entity_poly.entity_id
_entity_poly.type
_entity_poly.pdbx_seq_one_letter_code
_entity_poly.pdbx_strand_id
1 'polypeptide(L)'
;MPSLLAHEVAHIVQFTQSLHRGAASKTVWEMEGGATLAEWIVGNSVLGHTGDNLGTTEFLDGWSWYQDLYTDMSHYFGYSSSGAGAPEECTWLGRNPQGPCTGGARAPYGYPATLFRFILDHYGPGYAGGEEGLMRALTNAAQFGYNNLVTTTGASGISEIQTLFGLNLYSDGRDGVHQNSTTSAFTSFDFNPIMSLVSDDQVDRKLQPYLSSDAEPTISKSVRGGSTAYLEWEPPGSHEPTGIAIRTPDGEALPATMNFWIFRVQ
;
A
#
# COMPACT_ATOMS: atom_id res chain seq x y z
N MET A 1 -10.43 19.37 9.12
CA MET A 1 -10.44 19.51 10.59
C MET A 1 -11.00 18.27 11.30
N PRO A 2 -12.15 17.69 10.88
CA PRO A 2 -12.62 16.44 11.48
C PRO A 2 -11.67 15.25 11.30
N SER A 3 -11.06 15.09 10.12
CA SER A 3 -10.03 14.08 9.83
C SER A 3 -8.83 14.18 10.76
N LEU A 4 -8.24 15.38 10.89
CA LEU A 4 -7.13 15.63 11.79
C LEU A 4 -7.46 15.29 13.26
N LEU A 5 -8.70 15.49 13.71
CA LEU A 5 -9.09 15.07 15.05
C LEU A 5 -9.05 13.54 15.20
N ALA A 6 -9.55 12.79 14.23
CA ALA A 6 -9.47 11.33 14.23
C ALA A 6 -8.01 10.84 14.22
N HIS A 7 -7.16 11.48 13.41
CA HIS A 7 -5.72 11.24 13.35
C HIS A 7 -5.05 11.39 14.72
N GLU A 8 -5.19 12.56 15.35
CA GLU A 8 -4.53 12.85 16.63
C GLU A 8 -5.10 12.02 17.79
N VAL A 9 -6.39 11.67 17.74
CA VAL A 9 -6.99 10.74 18.72
C VAL A 9 -6.40 9.33 18.56
N ALA A 10 -6.13 8.87 17.34
CA ALA A 10 -5.44 7.61 17.13
C ALA A 10 -4.04 7.60 17.77
N HIS A 11 -3.30 8.72 17.70
CA HIS A 11 -2.04 8.85 18.43
C HIS A 11 -2.21 8.78 19.95
N ILE A 12 -3.25 9.40 20.52
CA ILE A 12 -3.53 9.27 21.97
C ILE A 12 -3.71 7.79 22.34
N VAL A 13 -4.46 7.03 21.53
CA VAL A 13 -4.64 5.59 21.75
C VAL A 13 -3.30 4.85 21.65
N GLN A 14 -2.54 5.05 20.57
CA GLN A 14 -1.24 4.41 20.36
C GLN A 14 -0.24 4.70 21.50
N PHE A 15 -0.11 5.95 21.93
CA PHE A 15 0.75 6.33 23.05
C PHE A 15 0.26 5.79 24.39
N THR A 16 -1.06 5.73 24.61
CA THR A 16 -1.61 5.12 25.81
C THR A 16 -1.24 3.64 25.90
N GLN A 17 -1.27 2.91 24.79
CA GLN A 17 -0.89 1.50 24.79
C GLN A 17 0.59 1.30 25.11
N SER A 18 1.48 2.12 24.53
CA SER A 18 2.92 2.00 24.77
C SER A 18 3.34 2.47 26.16
N LEU A 19 2.83 3.62 26.62
CA LEU A 19 3.22 4.22 27.90
C LEU A 19 2.58 3.54 29.11
N HIS A 20 1.39 2.96 28.95
CA HIS A 20 0.59 2.50 30.10
C HIS A 20 0.14 1.04 30.03
N ARG A 21 0.24 0.36 28.88
CA ARG A 21 -0.28 -1.00 28.68
C ARG A 21 0.75 -2.01 28.19
N GLY A 22 2.02 -1.61 28.08
CA GLY A 22 3.12 -2.52 27.76
C GLY A 22 3.24 -2.90 26.29
N ALA A 23 2.54 -2.20 25.38
CA ALA A 23 2.77 -2.33 23.95
C ALA A 23 4.15 -1.76 23.58
N ALA A 24 4.74 -2.23 22.48
CA ALA A 24 5.99 -1.66 21.98
C ALA A 24 5.80 -0.22 21.50
N SER A 25 6.87 0.58 21.59
CA SER A 25 6.96 1.85 20.85
C SER A 25 7.02 1.53 19.36
N LYS A 26 5.94 1.84 18.65
CA LYS A 26 5.80 1.55 17.23
C LYS A 26 6.73 2.41 16.38
N THR A 27 7.06 1.94 15.18
CA THR A 27 7.81 2.76 14.22
C THR A 27 6.97 3.96 13.78
N VAL A 28 7.61 4.97 13.21
CA VAL A 28 6.89 6.15 12.70
C VAL A 28 5.82 5.79 11.67
N TRP A 29 6.11 4.89 10.73
CA TRP A 29 5.15 4.47 9.72
C TRP A 29 3.98 3.67 10.30
N GLU A 30 4.21 2.91 11.39
CA GLU A 30 3.11 2.23 12.07
C GLU A 30 2.19 3.24 12.77
N MET A 31 2.76 4.29 13.38
CA MET A 31 2.00 5.32 14.07
C MET A 31 1.22 6.21 13.09
N GLU A 32 1.93 6.86 12.16
CA GLU A 32 1.34 7.80 11.19
C GLU A 32 0.40 7.06 10.23
N GLY A 33 0.79 5.89 9.72
CA GLY A 33 -0.07 5.05 8.87
C GLY A 33 -1.35 4.60 9.58
N GLY A 34 -1.24 4.17 10.84
CA GLY A 34 -2.40 3.79 11.64
C GLY A 34 -3.32 4.98 11.94
N ALA A 35 -2.76 6.17 12.15
CA ALA A 35 -3.52 7.39 12.37
C ALA A 35 -4.21 7.89 11.10
N THR A 36 -3.55 7.84 9.95
CA THR A 36 -4.15 8.15 8.64
C THR A 36 -5.23 7.14 8.26
N LEU A 37 -5.07 5.85 8.59
CA LEU A 37 -6.16 4.88 8.43
C LEU A 37 -7.37 5.22 9.30
N ALA A 38 -7.17 5.75 10.51
CA ALA A 38 -8.26 6.15 11.39
C ALA A 38 -9.09 7.30 10.79
N GLU A 39 -8.49 8.22 10.03
CA GLU A 39 -9.20 9.26 9.29
C GLU A 39 -10.26 8.64 8.37
N TRP A 40 -9.90 7.59 7.65
CA TRP A 40 -10.81 6.90 6.75
C TRP A 40 -11.90 6.12 7.51
N ILE A 41 -11.52 5.28 8.47
CA ILE A 41 -12.50 4.46 9.21
C ILE A 41 -13.54 5.35 9.89
N VAL A 42 -13.11 6.46 10.51
CA VAL A 42 -14.02 7.43 11.12
C VAL A 42 -14.83 8.17 10.06
N GLY A 43 -14.22 8.55 8.94
CA GLY A 43 -14.90 9.16 7.81
C GLY A 43 -16.07 8.32 7.29
N ASN A 44 -15.85 7.02 7.05
CA ASN A 44 -16.90 6.09 6.66
C ASN A 44 -18.06 6.11 7.67
N SER A 45 -17.74 6.01 8.97
CA SER A 45 -18.75 6.00 10.03
C SER A 45 -19.54 7.32 10.10
N VAL A 46 -18.88 8.46 9.97
CA VAL A 46 -19.51 9.79 10.04
C VAL A 46 -20.43 10.04 8.85
N LEU A 47 -20.02 9.59 7.66
CA LEU A 47 -20.76 9.79 6.41
C LEU A 47 -21.79 8.68 6.15
N GLY A 48 -21.78 7.61 6.94
CA GLY A 48 -22.66 6.45 6.75
C GLY A 48 -22.28 5.60 5.54
N HIS A 49 -21.03 5.67 5.08
CA HIS A 49 -20.52 4.78 4.05
C HIS A 49 -20.31 3.39 4.63
N THR A 50 -20.65 2.36 3.88
CA THR A 50 -20.56 0.95 4.31
C THR A 50 -19.13 0.51 4.59
N GLY A 51 -18.14 1.20 3.99
CA GLY A 51 -16.73 0.82 4.05
C GLY A 51 -16.36 -0.28 3.07
N ASP A 52 -17.34 -0.86 2.37
CA ASP A 52 -17.15 -1.81 1.29
C ASP A 52 -17.05 -1.06 -0.05
N ASN A 53 -15.95 -1.28 -0.76
CA ASN A 53 -15.66 -0.79 -2.11
C ASN A 53 -16.04 0.69 -2.30
N LEU A 54 -15.47 1.57 -1.45
CA LEU A 54 -15.69 3.01 -1.54
C LEU A 54 -15.40 3.48 -2.96
N GLY A 55 -16.44 3.94 -3.67
CA GLY A 55 -16.34 4.39 -5.04
C GLY A 55 -15.96 5.87 -5.14
N THR A 56 -15.80 6.34 -6.39
CA THR A 56 -15.47 7.74 -6.68
C THR A 56 -16.51 8.74 -6.18
N THR A 57 -17.79 8.35 -6.14
CA THR A 57 -18.88 9.23 -5.67
C THR A 57 -18.76 9.50 -4.17
N GLU A 58 -18.67 8.42 -3.39
CA GLU A 58 -18.50 8.46 -1.94
C GLU A 58 -17.17 9.10 -1.55
N PHE A 59 -16.12 8.85 -2.33
CA PHE A 59 -14.83 9.51 -2.13
C PHE A 59 -14.92 11.03 -2.29
N LEU A 60 -15.59 11.52 -3.33
CA LEU A 60 -15.76 12.95 -3.58
C LEU A 60 -16.66 13.62 -2.53
N ASP A 61 -17.74 12.96 -2.11
CA ASP A 61 -18.60 13.45 -1.01
C ASP A 61 -17.81 13.56 0.30
N GLY A 62 -16.98 12.56 0.57
CA GLY A 62 -16.13 12.50 1.76
C GLY A 62 -14.75 13.14 1.62
N TRP A 63 -14.49 13.96 0.60
CA TRP A 63 -13.14 14.45 0.24
C TRP A 63 -12.28 14.88 1.44
N SER A 64 -12.85 15.64 2.38
CA SER A 64 -12.12 16.13 3.56
C SER A 64 -11.58 15.05 4.51
N TRP A 65 -12.11 13.82 4.42
CA TRP A 65 -11.68 12.64 5.16
C TRP A 65 -10.69 11.76 4.38
N TYR A 66 -10.69 11.81 3.05
CA TYR A 66 -9.92 10.88 2.20
C TYR A 66 -8.79 11.54 1.40
N GLN A 67 -8.77 12.88 1.30
CA GLN A 67 -7.82 13.62 0.47
C GLN A 67 -6.34 13.37 0.82
N ASP A 68 -6.04 13.13 2.10
CA ASP A 68 -4.67 12.88 2.58
C ASP A 68 -4.13 11.58 1.99
N LEU A 69 -4.94 10.51 2.03
CA LEU A 69 -4.63 9.22 1.41
C LEU A 69 -4.41 9.37 -0.09
N TYR A 70 -5.35 10.01 -0.79
CA TYR A 70 -5.26 10.23 -2.23
C TYR A 70 -4.00 11.02 -2.61
N THR A 71 -3.68 12.08 -1.87
CA THR A 71 -2.50 12.92 -2.13
C THR A 71 -1.20 12.16 -1.88
N ASP A 72 -1.10 11.46 -0.74
CA ASP A 72 0.09 10.70 -0.38
C ASP A 72 0.34 9.54 -1.36
N MET A 73 -0.71 8.82 -1.76
CA MET A 73 -0.61 7.74 -2.73
C MET A 73 -0.30 8.24 -4.14
N SER A 74 -0.84 9.40 -4.53
CA SER A 74 -0.51 10.03 -5.82
C SER A 74 0.99 10.33 -5.88
N HIS A 75 1.55 10.91 -4.82
CA HIS A 75 2.99 11.14 -4.75
C HIS A 75 3.78 9.82 -4.73
N TYR A 76 3.31 8.81 -4.00
CA TYR A 76 3.96 7.49 -3.99
C TYR A 76 4.06 6.90 -5.41
N PHE A 77 3.04 7.05 -6.26
CA PHE A 77 3.06 6.56 -7.65
C PHE A 77 3.79 7.46 -8.64
N GLY A 78 4.36 8.58 -8.20
CA GLY A 78 5.16 9.45 -9.08
C GLY A 78 4.41 10.65 -9.65
N TYR A 79 3.23 11.02 -9.13
CA TYR A 79 2.57 12.28 -9.50
C TYR A 79 3.28 13.51 -8.91
N SER A 80 3.09 14.66 -9.56
CA SER A 80 3.50 16.00 -9.10
C SER A 80 5.02 16.14 -8.92
N SER A 81 5.46 16.70 -7.78
CA SER A 81 6.86 16.93 -7.45
C SER A 81 7.72 15.66 -7.37
N SER A 82 7.10 14.48 -7.42
CA SER A 82 7.79 13.20 -7.34
C SER A 82 8.71 13.02 -8.56
N GLY A 83 9.99 12.76 -8.30
CA GLY A 83 10.99 12.60 -9.34
C GLY A 83 10.90 11.26 -10.08
N ALA A 84 11.75 11.08 -11.08
CA ALA A 84 11.95 9.79 -11.73
C ALA A 84 12.35 8.71 -10.70
N GLY A 85 11.77 7.51 -10.82
CA GLY A 85 12.06 6.36 -9.94
C GLY A 85 10.97 6.04 -8.91
N ALA A 86 9.86 6.78 -8.87
CA ALA A 86 8.66 6.36 -8.15
C ALA A 86 7.87 5.30 -8.95
N PRO A 87 7.24 4.30 -8.29
CA PRO A 87 7.24 4.05 -6.84
C PRO A 87 8.47 3.30 -6.31
N GLU A 88 9.28 2.68 -7.16
CA GLU A 88 10.30 1.70 -6.74
C GLU A 88 11.41 2.26 -5.83
N GLU A 89 11.72 3.55 -5.93
CA GLU A 89 12.69 4.23 -5.08
C GLU A 89 12.04 4.97 -3.89
N CYS A 90 10.75 4.80 -3.66
CA CYS A 90 10.00 5.50 -2.63
C CYS A 90 9.83 4.66 -1.38
N THR A 91 10.74 4.80 -0.42
CA THR A 91 10.59 4.11 0.87
C THR A 91 9.77 4.95 1.86
N TRP A 92 8.99 4.28 2.68
CA TRP A 92 8.12 4.83 3.74
C TRP A 92 8.54 4.37 5.13
N LEU A 93 9.61 3.58 5.22
CA LEU A 93 10.05 2.92 6.45
C LEU A 93 10.70 3.87 7.48
N GLY A 94 10.85 5.15 7.15
CA GLY A 94 11.46 6.17 8.01
C GLY A 94 10.69 7.48 8.00
N ARG A 95 11.01 8.36 8.96
CA ARG A 95 10.31 9.65 9.14
C ARG A 95 10.55 10.62 7.99
N ASN A 96 11.77 10.65 7.47
CA ASN A 96 12.19 11.49 6.33
C ASN A 96 13.05 10.63 5.41
N PRO A 97 12.44 9.64 4.74
CA PRO A 97 13.17 8.75 3.87
C PRO A 97 13.72 9.50 2.66
N GLN A 98 14.90 9.09 2.20
CA GLN A 98 15.49 9.59 0.94
C GLN A 98 14.81 8.90 -0.25
N GLY A 99 14.58 9.63 -1.34
CA GLY A 99 13.98 9.07 -2.55
C GLY A 99 13.25 10.13 -3.38
N PRO A 100 12.74 9.77 -4.56
CA PRO A 100 12.08 10.69 -5.48
C PRO A 100 10.68 11.08 -5.05
N CYS A 101 10.00 10.31 -4.20
CA CYS A 101 8.70 10.70 -3.66
C CYS A 101 8.86 11.87 -2.70
N THR A 102 8.80 13.08 -3.26
CA THR A 102 8.82 14.35 -2.55
C THR A 102 7.58 14.45 -1.69
N GLY A 103 7.83 14.67 -0.41
CA GLY A 103 6.84 14.48 0.64
C GLY A 103 7.54 14.15 1.93
N GLY A 104 8.64 13.36 1.88
CA GLY A 104 9.62 13.11 2.94
C GLY A 104 8.97 12.82 4.30
N ALA A 105 8.61 13.89 5.00
CA ALA A 105 7.75 13.86 6.17
C ALA A 105 6.43 13.07 5.97
N ARG A 106 5.80 13.07 4.79
CA ARG A 106 4.52 12.40 4.49
C ARG A 106 4.62 10.95 4.02
N ALA A 107 5.82 10.46 3.70
CA ALA A 107 6.02 9.07 3.32
C ALA A 107 5.48 8.02 4.33
N PRO A 108 5.57 8.23 5.66
CA PRO A 108 5.03 7.27 6.63
C PRO A 108 3.49 7.30 6.79
N TYR A 109 2.73 8.05 5.98
CA TYR A 109 1.29 8.26 6.13
C TYR A 109 0.47 7.36 5.17
N GLY A 110 0.07 7.87 4.00
CA GLY A 110 -0.89 7.21 3.11
C GLY A 110 -0.52 5.81 2.62
N TYR A 111 0.75 5.54 2.27
CA TYR A 111 1.14 4.19 1.84
C TYR A 111 1.04 3.16 2.98
N PRO A 112 1.62 3.41 4.18
CA PRO A 112 1.35 2.58 5.36
C PRO A 112 -0.13 2.45 5.72
N ALA A 113 -0.94 3.51 5.61
CA ALA A 113 -2.39 3.43 5.85
C ALA A 113 -3.09 2.48 4.88
N THR A 114 -2.70 2.51 3.59
CA THR A 114 -3.19 1.61 2.54
C THR A 114 -2.79 0.16 2.84
N LEU A 115 -1.54 -0.07 3.27
CA LEU A 115 -1.07 -1.39 3.70
C LEU A 115 -1.88 -1.90 4.90
N PHE A 116 -2.14 -1.07 5.90
CA PHE A 116 -2.95 -1.47 7.06
C PHE A 116 -4.37 -1.80 6.66
N ARG A 117 -5.01 -1.01 5.79
CA ARG A 117 -6.33 -1.35 5.28
C ARG A 117 -6.33 -2.70 4.56
N PHE A 118 -5.38 -2.92 3.65
CA PHE A 118 -5.24 -4.20 2.97
C PHE A 118 -5.11 -5.36 3.97
N ILE A 119 -4.31 -5.18 5.04
CA ILE A 119 -4.18 -6.18 6.11
C ILE A 119 -5.51 -6.44 6.80
N LEU A 120 -6.32 -5.41 7.06
CA LEU A 120 -7.64 -5.56 7.65
C LEU A 120 -8.60 -6.28 6.69
N ASP A 121 -8.62 -5.92 5.41
CA ASP A 121 -9.49 -6.61 4.43
C ASP A 121 -9.09 -8.08 4.24
N HIS A 122 -7.80 -8.37 4.15
CA HIS A 122 -7.30 -9.70 3.84
C HIS A 122 -7.32 -10.64 5.04
N TYR A 123 -6.85 -10.18 6.21
CA TYR A 123 -6.71 -11.02 7.40
C TYR A 123 -7.84 -10.82 8.41
N GLY A 124 -8.54 -9.69 8.40
CA GLY A 124 -9.61 -9.36 9.34
C GLY A 124 -10.76 -10.37 9.36
N PRO A 125 -11.31 -10.84 8.22
CA PRO A 125 -12.40 -11.81 8.20
C PRO A 125 -12.07 -13.14 8.91
N GLY A 126 -10.80 -13.54 8.90
CA GLY A 126 -10.32 -14.75 9.58
C GLY A 126 -9.84 -14.52 11.02
N TYR A 127 -9.73 -13.27 11.47
CA TYR A 127 -9.16 -12.92 12.76
C TYR A 127 -10.21 -12.94 13.87
N ALA A 128 -9.79 -13.35 15.08
CA ALA A 128 -10.67 -13.33 16.24
C ALA A 128 -11.09 -11.90 16.60
N GLY A 129 -12.39 -11.62 16.52
CA GLY A 129 -12.92 -10.26 16.69
C GLY A 129 -12.91 -9.41 15.40
N GLY A 130 -12.68 -10.03 14.24
CA GLY A 130 -12.74 -9.34 12.94
C GLY A 130 -11.62 -8.32 12.76
N GLU A 131 -11.86 -7.33 11.90
CA GLU A 131 -10.97 -6.20 11.65
C GLU A 131 -10.66 -5.39 12.91
N GLU A 132 -11.68 -5.15 13.76
CA GLU A 132 -11.49 -4.42 15.02
C GLU A 132 -10.55 -5.17 15.97
N GLY A 133 -10.72 -6.49 16.07
CA GLY A 133 -9.83 -7.36 16.84
C GLY A 133 -8.40 -7.33 16.31
N LEU A 134 -8.24 -7.35 14.99
CA LEU A 134 -6.94 -7.30 14.32
C LEU A 134 -6.24 -5.95 14.54
N MET A 135 -6.92 -4.83 14.30
CA MET A 135 -6.34 -3.49 14.49
C MET A 135 -5.96 -3.24 15.96
N ARG A 136 -6.80 -3.72 16.89
CA ARG A 136 -6.50 -3.68 18.32
C ARG A 136 -5.26 -4.49 18.66
N ALA A 137 -5.12 -5.68 18.07
CA ALA A 137 -3.95 -6.53 18.29
C ALA A 137 -2.66 -5.87 17.74
N LEU A 138 -2.70 -5.33 16.52
CA LEU A 138 -1.58 -4.61 15.91
C LEU A 138 -1.12 -3.42 16.78
N THR A 139 -2.08 -2.67 17.32
CA THR A 139 -1.82 -1.51 18.19
C THR A 139 -1.21 -1.94 19.53
N ASN A 140 -1.72 -3.03 20.12
CA ASN A 140 -1.33 -3.48 21.46
C ASN A 140 -0.10 -4.40 21.47
N ALA A 141 0.41 -4.83 20.31
CA ALA A 141 1.46 -5.83 20.23
C ALA A 141 2.79 -5.38 20.88
N ALA A 142 3.52 -6.35 21.44
CA ALA A 142 4.87 -6.18 21.98
C ALA A 142 5.95 -6.13 20.88
N GLN A 143 5.58 -6.43 19.64
CA GLN A 143 6.41 -6.31 18.45
C GLN A 143 6.18 -4.95 17.78
N PHE A 144 7.12 -4.54 16.92
CA PHE A 144 7.02 -3.35 16.07
C PHE A 144 7.58 -3.67 14.68
N GLY A 145 7.33 -2.78 13.73
CA GLY A 145 7.71 -2.92 12.34
C GLY A 145 7.11 -4.16 11.69
N TYR A 146 7.83 -4.76 10.73
CA TYR A 146 7.36 -5.96 10.03
C TYR A 146 7.12 -7.17 10.94
N ASN A 147 7.85 -7.28 12.05
CA ASN A 147 7.61 -8.36 13.01
C ASN A 147 6.23 -8.26 13.66
N ASN A 148 5.71 -7.03 13.84
CA ASN A 148 4.35 -6.82 14.34
C ASN A 148 3.32 -7.34 13.34
N LEU A 149 3.46 -6.98 12.06
CA LEU A 149 2.54 -7.43 11.01
C LEU A 149 2.51 -8.96 10.94
N VAL A 150 3.68 -9.58 10.79
CA VAL A 150 3.81 -11.05 10.65
C VAL A 150 3.28 -11.79 11.87
N THR A 151 3.66 -11.36 13.08
CA THR A 151 3.22 -12.03 14.31
C THR A 151 1.71 -11.91 14.51
N THR A 152 1.14 -10.74 14.21
CA THR A 152 -0.27 -10.48 14.48
C THR A 152 -1.18 -11.12 13.42
N THR A 153 -0.81 -11.08 12.14
CA THR A 153 -1.62 -11.72 11.09
C THR A 153 -1.43 -13.23 11.01
N GLY A 154 -0.32 -13.75 11.53
CA GLY A 154 0.06 -15.15 11.39
C GLY A 154 0.59 -15.51 10.00
N ALA A 155 0.93 -14.50 9.18
CA ALA A 155 1.56 -14.72 7.87
C ALA A 155 2.89 -15.47 8.01
N SER A 156 3.28 -16.20 6.97
CA SER A 156 4.54 -16.95 6.94
C SER A 156 5.79 -16.06 6.97
N GLY A 157 5.64 -14.79 6.56
CA GLY A 157 6.67 -13.77 6.64
C GLY A 157 6.25 -12.48 5.95
N ILE A 158 7.10 -11.45 6.04
CA ILE A 158 6.80 -10.16 5.43
C ILE A 158 6.74 -10.23 3.90
N SER A 159 7.47 -11.17 3.31
CA SER A 159 7.46 -11.46 1.87
C SER A 159 6.05 -11.76 1.36
N GLU A 160 5.28 -12.56 2.10
CA GLU A 160 3.90 -12.89 1.77
C GLU A 160 3.02 -11.64 1.78
N ILE A 161 3.04 -10.88 2.87
CA ILE A 161 2.23 -9.67 3.03
C ILE A 161 2.55 -8.64 1.93
N GLN A 162 3.83 -8.38 1.66
CA GLN A 162 4.25 -7.41 0.65
C GLN A 162 3.90 -7.87 -0.78
N THR A 163 4.02 -9.18 -1.06
CA THR A 163 3.62 -9.74 -2.36
C THR A 163 2.13 -9.60 -2.57
N LEU A 164 1.31 -10.02 -1.61
CA LEU A 164 -0.15 -9.92 -1.70
C LEU A 164 -0.59 -8.46 -1.77
N PHE A 165 -0.01 -7.58 -0.95
CA PHE A 165 -0.34 -6.16 -1.00
C PHE A 165 0.04 -5.54 -2.35
N GLY A 166 1.25 -5.80 -2.84
CA GLY A 166 1.72 -5.29 -4.12
C GLY A 166 0.86 -5.76 -5.30
N LEU A 167 0.41 -7.02 -5.28
CA LEU A 167 -0.54 -7.56 -6.25
C LEU A 167 -1.89 -6.87 -6.16
N ASN A 168 -2.49 -6.78 -4.98
CA ASN A 168 -3.80 -6.14 -4.82
C ASN A 168 -3.77 -4.65 -5.19
N LEU A 169 -2.70 -3.93 -4.86
CA LEU A 169 -2.55 -2.53 -5.27
C LEU A 169 -2.46 -2.35 -6.80
N TYR A 170 -1.90 -3.33 -7.51
CA TYR A 170 -1.88 -3.34 -8.98
C TYR A 170 -3.23 -3.73 -9.57
N SER A 171 -3.88 -4.75 -8.98
CA SER A 171 -5.08 -5.40 -9.48
C SER A 171 -6.38 -4.64 -9.21
N ASP A 172 -6.43 -3.90 -8.12
CA ASP A 172 -7.65 -3.25 -7.66
C ASP A 172 -8.18 -2.26 -8.71
N GLY A 173 -9.46 -2.40 -9.08
CA GLY A 173 -10.13 -1.58 -10.10
C GLY A 173 -9.45 -1.51 -11.48
N ARG A 174 -8.49 -2.39 -11.80
CA ARG A 174 -7.77 -2.41 -13.08
C ARG A 174 -8.43 -3.35 -14.08
N ASP A 175 -8.73 -2.83 -15.28
CA ASP A 175 -9.24 -3.61 -16.41
C ASP A 175 -8.24 -4.68 -16.88
N GLY A 176 -8.74 -5.83 -17.32
CA GLY A 176 -7.92 -6.96 -17.80
C GLY A 176 -7.23 -7.78 -16.71
N VAL A 177 -7.41 -7.44 -15.44
CA VAL A 177 -6.86 -8.22 -14.33
C VAL A 177 -7.87 -9.24 -13.83
N HIS A 178 -7.52 -10.54 -13.91
CA HIS A 178 -8.35 -11.60 -13.34
C HIS A 178 -8.40 -11.50 -11.81
N GLN A 179 -9.61 -11.37 -11.27
CA GLN A 179 -9.86 -11.23 -9.84
C GLN A 179 -10.05 -12.61 -9.18
N ASN A 180 -9.25 -12.91 -8.17
CA ASN A 180 -9.33 -14.12 -7.37
C ASN A 180 -8.89 -13.85 -5.92
N SER A 181 -8.82 -14.89 -5.08
CA SER A 181 -8.46 -14.76 -3.66
C SER A 181 -7.13 -14.07 -3.36
N THR A 182 -6.23 -13.91 -4.34
CA THR A 182 -4.94 -13.20 -4.20
C THR A 182 -4.94 -11.78 -4.78
N THR A 183 -5.95 -11.41 -5.56
CA THR A 183 -6.03 -10.11 -6.26
C THR A 183 -7.28 -9.29 -5.94
N SER A 184 -8.27 -9.89 -5.26
CA SER A 184 -9.55 -9.25 -4.91
C SER A 184 -9.69 -8.99 -3.40
N ALA A 185 -8.56 -8.89 -2.69
CA ALA A 185 -8.54 -8.74 -1.24
C ALA A 185 -8.56 -7.28 -0.79
N PHE A 186 -8.36 -6.29 -1.66
CA PHE A 186 -8.49 -4.88 -1.29
C PHE A 186 -9.95 -4.42 -1.42
N THR A 187 -10.83 -4.92 -0.55
CA THR A 187 -12.28 -4.79 -0.73
C THR A 187 -12.86 -3.47 -0.25
N SER A 188 -12.11 -2.65 0.47
CA SER A 188 -12.66 -1.45 1.10
C SER A 188 -12.71 -0.22 0.20
N PHE A 189 -11.96 -0.19 -0.91
CA PHE A 189 -11.76 1.05 -1.70
C PHE A 189 -11.50 0.73 -3.15
N ASP A 190 -12.25 1.35 -4.06
CA ASP A 190 -12.06 1.23 -5.51
C ASP A 190 -10.92 2.18 -5.93
N PHE A 191 -9.71 1.73 -5.63
CA PHE A 191 -8.51 2.53 -5.56
C PHE A 191 -8.07 3.01 -6.93
N ASN A 192 -8.08 2.16 -7.97
CA ASN A 192 -7.66 2.59 -9.29
C ASN A 192 -8.56 3.67 -9.91
N PRO A 193 -9.89 3.55 -9.91
CA PRO A 193 -10.79 4.64 -10.34
C PRO A 193 -10.61 5.92 -9.54
N ILE A 194 -10.41 5.83 -8.22
CA ILE A 194 -10.17 7.01 -7.37
C ILE A 194 -8.82 7.67 -7.70
N MET A 195 -7.76 6.88 -7.86
CA MET A 195 -6.45 7.41 -8.26
C MET A 195 -6.42 7.91 -9.72
N SER A 196 -7.35 7.44 -10.54
CA SER A 196 -7.59 7.91 -11.91
C SER A 196 -8.48 9.16 -11.95
N LEU A 197 -8.96 9.68 -10.82
CA LEU A 197 -9.65 10.96 -10.78
C LEU A 197 -8.71 12.05 -11.26
N VAL A 198 -8.93 12.43 -12.52
CA VAL A 198 -8.26 13.54 -13.18
C VAL A 198 -8.74 14.83 -12.53
N SER A 199 -7.86 15.52 -11.81
CA SER A 199 -8.03 16.95 -11.57
C SER A 199 -7.96 17.71 -12.89
N ASP A 200 -8.39 18.97 -12.93
CA ASP A 200 -8.44 19.83 -14.14
C ASP A 200 -7.13 19.90 -14.98
N ASP A 201 -6.02 19.33 -14.49
CA ASP A 201 -4.70 19.24 -15.11
C ASP A 201 -4.47 18.00 -16.01
N GLN A 202 -5.42 17.06 -16.15
CA GLN A 202 -5.30 15.86 -17.03
C GLN A 202 -4.15 14.90 -16.68
N VAL A 203 -3.68 14.90 -15.43
CA VAL A 203 -2.59 14.01 -15.03
C VAL A 203 -3.11 12.74 -14.38
N ASP A 204 -2.70 11.60 -14.92
CA ASP A 204 -2.98 10.29 -14.33
C ASP A 204 -2.11 10.07 -13.09
N ARG A 205 -2.75 9.80 -11.94
CA ARG A 205 -2.09 9.65 -10.63
C ARG A 205 -2.07 8.20 -10.15
N LYS A 206 -2.61 7.27 -10.93
CA LYS A 206 -2.61 5.84 -10.58
C LYS A 206 -1.23 5.23 -10.75
N LEU A 207 -1.07 4.03 -10.18
CA LEU A 207 0.09 3.18 -10.38
C LEU A 207 0.34 2.91 -11.87
N GLN A 208 1.49 3.33 -12.39
CA GLN A 208 1.91 3.10 -13.77
C GLN A 208 2.98 2.00 -13.82
N PRO A 209 2.70 0.80 -14.36
CA PRO A 209 3.73 -0.18 -14.61
C PRO A 209 4.62 0.22 -15.79
N TYR A 210 5.84 -0.31 -15.82
CA TYR A 210 6.63 -0.34 -17.03
C TYR A 210 5.96 -1.29 -18.02
N LEU A 211 5.64 -0.79 -19.22
CA LEU A 211 5.08 -1.61 -20.29
C LEU A 211 6.19 -2.11 -21.20
N SER A 212 6.14 -3.37 -21.59
CA SER A 212 6.97 -3.88 -22.68
C SER A 212 6.20 -4.88 -23.53
N SER A 213 6.43 -4.81 -24.83
CA SER A 213 5.99 -5.80 -25.81
C SER A 213 7.19 -6.45 -26.52
N ASP A 214 8.37 -6.40 -25.92
CA ASP A 214 9.57 -7.03 -26.47
C ASP A 214 9.53 -8.53 -26.20
N ALA A 215 10.16 -9.32 -27.07
CA ALA A 215 10.32 -10.76 -26.84
C ALA A 215 11.18 -11.08 -25.60
N GLU A 216 12.13 -10.20 -25.28
CA GLU A 216 13.06 -10.34 -24.16
C GLU A 216 13.33 -8.96 -23.52
N PRO A 217 12.39 -8.43 -22.72
CA PRO A 217 12.57 -7.12 -22.09
C PRO A 217 13.77 -7.10 -21.14
N THR A 218 14.62 -6.10 -21.28
CA THR A 218 15.71 -5.83 -20.34
C THR A 218 15.48 -4.49 -19.65
N ILE A 219 15.23 -4.52 -18.35
CA ILE A 219 15.05 -3.33 -17.51
C ILE A 219 16.03 -3.34 -16.34
N SER A 220 16.52 -2.16 -15.96
CA SER A 220 17.32 -1.96 -14.75
C SER A 220 16.61 -0.95 -13.85
N LYS A 221 16.40 -1.32 -12.58
CA LYS A 221 15.67 -0.51 -11.60
C LYS A 221 16.36 -0.57 -10.24
N SER A 222 16.40 0.57 -9.57
CA SER A 222 16.73 0.65 -8.14
C SER A 222 15.45 0.46 -7.34
N VAL A 223 15.45 -0.46 -6.37
CA VAL A 223 14.29 -0.71 -5.52
C VAL A 223 14.67 -0.48 -4.07
N ARG A 224 13.93 0.38 -3.35
CA ARG A 224 14.12 0.63 -1.92
C ARG A 224 13.22 -0.26 -1.06
N GLY A 225 13.56 -0.36 0.22
CA GLY A 225 12.81 -1.19 1.17
C GLY A 225 11.36 -0.72 1.31
N GLY A 226 10.43 -1.66 1.20
CA GLY A 226 8.98 -1.41 1.24
C GLY A 226 8.39 -0.92 -0.08
N SER A 227 9.20 -0.75 -1.12
CA SER A 227 8.77 -0.27 -2.43
C SER A 227 8.68 -1.43 -3.43
N THR A 228 7.97 -1.20 -4.53
CA THR A 228 7.75 -2.20 -5.58
C THR A 228 7.97 -1.60 -6.95
N ALA A 229 8.65 -2.31 -7.84
CA ALA A 229 8.68 -2.03 -9.26
C ALA A 229 7.69 -2.95 -9.99
N TYR A 230 6.92 -2.39 -10.92
CA TYR A 230 5.91 -3.13 -11.68
C TYR A 230 6.31 -3.18 -13.16
N LEU A 231 6.40 -4.39 -13.72
CA LEU A 231 6.56 -4.62 -15.15
C LEU A 231 5.33 -5.37 -15.64
N GLU A 232 4.62 -4.78 -16.60
CA GLU A 232 3.57 -5.42 -17.36
C GLU A 232 4.14 -5.76 -18.74
N TRP A 233 4.10 -7.06 -19.07
CA TRP A 233 4.80 -7.61 -20.22
C TRP A 233 3.86 -8.40 -21.13
N GLU A 234 3.75 -7.94 -22.38
CA GLU A 234 2.96 -8.57 -23.44
C GLU A 234 3.89 -9.06 -24.58
N PRO A 235 4.52 -10.25 -24.44
CA PRO A 235 5.49 -10.73 -25.41
C PRO A 235 4.88 -10.97 -26.81
N PRO A 236 5.60 -10.65 -27.91
CA PRO A 236 5.13 -10.84 -29.27
C PRO A 236 5.33 -12.31 -29.67
N GLY A 237 4.38 -13.17 -29.33
CA GLY A 237 4.48 -14.59 -29.68
C GLY A 237 3.28 -15.41 -29.21
N SER A 238 3.06 -16.55 -29.88
CA SER A 238 2.01 -17.52 -29.50
C SER A 238 2.39 -18.41 -28.31
N HIS A 239 3.62 -18.27 -27.80
CA HIS A 239 4.14 -19.07 -26.70
C HIS A 239 4.41 -18.17 -25.49
N GLU A 240 3.93 -18.62 -24.34
CA GLU A 240 4.17 -17.95 -23.07
C GLU A 240 5.68 -18.00 -22.74
N PRO A 241 6.23 -16.94 -22.15
CA PRO A 241 7.62 -16.93 -21.69
C PRO A 241 7.92 -18.12 -20.77
N THR A 242 9.05 -18.78 -20.99
CA THR A 242 9.45 -19.97 -20.23
C THR A 242 10.40 -19.67 -19.08
N GLY A 243 10.89 -18.43 -18.97
CA GLY A 243 11.79 -18.03 -17.90
C GLY A 243 11.95 -16.52 -17.78
N ILE A 244 12.17 -16.06 -16.55
CA ILE A 244 12.57 -14.68 -16.21
C ILE A 244 13.80 -14.78 -15.33
N ALA A 245 14.82 -13.98 -15.65
CA ALA A 245 16.03 -13.88 -14.84
C ALA A 245 16.12 -12.48 -14.23
N ILE A 246 16.33 -12.41 -12.92
CA ILE A 246 16.51 -11.14 -12.20
C ILE A 246 17.78 -11.25 -11.38
N ARG A 247 18.64 -10.26 -11.54
CA ARG A 247 19.99 -10.22 -10.97
C ARG A 247 20.32 -8.81 -10.55
N THR A 248 21.32 -8.68 -9.69
CA THR A 248 21.96 -7.40 -9.45
C THR A 248 22.68 -6.91 -10.73
N PRO A 249 23.06 -5.61 -10.82
CA PRO A 249 23.80 -5.09 -11.97
C PRO A 249 25.10 -5.85 -12.29
N ASP A 250 25.73 -6.44 -11.26
CA ASP A 250 26.96 -7.21 -11.39
C ASP A 250 26.72 -8.70 -11.74
N GLY A 251 25.46 -9.11 -11.93
CA GLY A 251 25.08 -10.47 -12.31
C GLY A 251 24.88 -11.44 -11.13
N GLU A 252 25.02 -10.97 -9.90
CA GLU A 252 24.84 -11.73 -8.67
C GLU A 252 23.35 -11.94 -8.31
N ALA A 253 23.10 -12.88 -7.40
CA ALA A 253 21.76 -13.14 -6.85
C ALA A 253 21.18 -11.91 -6.12
N LEU A 254 19.86 -11.78 -6.15
CA LEU A 254 19.18 -10.71 -5.42
C LEU A 254 19.38 -10.83 -3.90
N PRO A 255 19.40 -9.70 -3.17
CA PRO A 255 19.36 -9.71 -1.71
C PRO A 255 18.16 -10.51 -1.19
N ALA A 256 18.33 -11.26 -0.09
CA ALA A 256 17.26 -12.05 0.53
C ALA A 256 16.03 -11.24 0.98
N THR A 257 16.16 -9.92 1.04
CA THR A 257 15.07 -8.99 1.37
C THR A 257 14.26 -8.54 0.15
N MET A 258 14.70 -8.85 -1.07
CA MET A 258 13.95 -8.60 -2.29
C MET A 258 13.10 -9.82 -2.63
N ASN A 259 11.83 -9.56 -2.96
CA ASN A 259 10.90 -10.58 -3.39
C ASN A 259 10.58 -10.36 -4.86
N PHE A 260 10.30 -11.46 -5.56
CA PHE A 260 9.87 -11.44 -6.94
C PHE A 260 8.66 -12.36 -7.09
N TRP A 261 7.68 -11.87 -7.84
CA TRP A 261 6.47 -12.60 -8.16
C TRP A 261 6.07 -12.33 -9.60
N ILE A 262 5.41 -13.30 -10.20
CA ILE A 262 4.84 -13.21 -11.54
C ILE A 262 3.35 -13.46 -11.39
N PHE A 263 2.56 -12.58 -11.98
CA PHE A 263 1.12 -12.73 -12.06
C PHE A 263 0.67 -12.61 -13.51
N ARG A 264 -0.21 -13.51 -13.94
CA ARG A 264 -0.77 -13.50 -15.28
C ARG A 264 -2.00 -12.61 -15.32
N VAL A 265 -1.92 -11.55 -16.13
CA VAL A 265 -3.04 -10.69 -16.52
C VAL A 265 -3.72 -11.31 -17.76
N GLN A 266 -5.04 -11.21 -17.92
CA GLN A 266 -5.81 -11.92 -18.96
C GLN A 266 -6.73 -10.99 -19.76
#